data_AF-A0A7C8VSH8-F1
#
_entry.id   AF-A0A7C8VSH8-F1
#
_cell.length_a   1.000
_cell.length_b   1.000
_cell.length_c   1.000
_cell.angle_alpha   90.00
_cell.angle_beta   90.00
_cell.angle_gamma   90.00
#
_symmetry.space_group_name_H-M   'P 1'
#
loop_
_entity.id
_entity.type
_entity.pdbx_description
1 polymer ?
#
loop_
_entity_poly.entity_id
_entity_poly.type
_entity_poly.pdbx_seq_one_letter_code
_entity_poly.pdbx_strand_id
1 'polypeptide(L)'
;MFGGNLTINKGANSKEKRELEPGFQFFSMFLNETFQATASVSEYLRREPDPAAEKRIASMRDGGAYSYNGDIYFYGGQQLFNAGDDDLIYKCTPTSRDIVWNSAAINGNVRRTITKGASVDASSENKGFYFGGQSIIAKGSDDAQADRVLNGTMSNNLIVVSFSSGKQEFGNITASASRSRPLTQSNLLFVPAGKEGILVNLGGDDGTGDGAWEDLQVFDIGSSTWFNQQTRGNLTSGNSRYPGPGTCSVVQSDGGNHFIYVYGGSNRAPGQSQLAILTIPTFQWFTVSKRSYPSKVNAQCQLVGERQMLILGGRSSNGRGDCGGNNFLEILDISSLDIVSIFPNSNPFTPPPLVRTASNSSNPLDGWTDPELQGLYEVQYQTFAQRNRESKSEKGPIIGGVVGGVAGVIILGIIAVFFIMRSHRKKSTRDVKEAVAEVKRNSAAQPFLGHPSSAFTSGEYPNAYPHGHPPNQSYKDDYIVEAPANPAPVELPPSTPAMRPTELPS
;
A
#
# COMPACT_ATOMS: atom_id res chain seq x y z
N MET A 1 -0.47 14.38 -8.67
CA MET A 1 -1.74 15.11 -8.46
C MET A 1 -2.03 15.13 -6.98
N PHE A 2 -2.61 16.21 -6.48
CA PHE A 2 -2.89 16.41 -5.07
C PHE A 2 -4.29 16.98 -4.91
N GLY A 3 -4.93 16.65 -3.81
CA GLY A 3 -6.26 17.12 -3.48
C GLY A 3 -6.25 17.84 -2.13
N GLY A 4 -6.96 18.95 -2.02
CA GLY A 4 -7.05 19.69 -0.77
C GLY A 4 -8.13 20.75 -0.76
N ASN A 5 -8.50 21.20 0.44
CA ASN A 5 -9.37 22.35 0.61
C ASN A 5 -8.54 23.62 0.50
N LEU A 6 -8.87 24.47 -0.46
CA LEU A 6 -8.26 25.80 -0.55
C LEU A 6 -8.95 26.73 0.44
N THR A 7 -8.16 27.35 1.30
CA THR A 7 -8.62 28.47 2.11
C THR A 7 -8.30 29.75 1.36
N ILE A 8 -9.32 30.52 0.96
CA ILE A 8 -9.09 31.82 0.34
C ILE A 8 -9.17 32.89 1.42
N ASN A 9 -8.11 33.68 1.53
CA ASN A 9 -8.16 34.95 2.24
C ASN A 9 -8.88 35.95 1.33
N LYS A 10 -10.18 36.16 1.51
CA LYS A 10 -10.92 37.21 0.79
C LYS A 10 -10.74 38.61 1.41
N GLY A 11 -9.78 38.77 2.32
CA GLY A 11 -9.66 39.93 3.17
C GLY A 11 -8.30 40.62 3.13
N ALA A 12 -8.28 41.94 3.33
CA ALA A 12 -7.07 42.77 3.27
C ALA A 12 -6.26 42.77 4.57
N ASN A 13 -6.76 42.11 5.63
CA ASN A 13 -6.19 42.18 6.97
C ASN A 13 -6.46 40.90 7.78
N SER A 14 -5.55 40.59 8.71
CA SER A 14 -5.43 39.33 9.47
C SER A 14 -6.60 38.95 10.39
N LYS A 15 -7.68 39.75 10.40
CA LYS A 15 -8.88 39.55 11.22
C LYS A 15 -10.10 39.13 10.42
N GLU A 16 -10.07 39.18 9.09
CA GLU A 16 -11.19 38.72 8.26
C GLU A 16 -11.20 37.18 8.17
N LYS A 17 -12.39 36.59 8.33
CA LYS A 17 -12.58 35.13 8.35
C LYS A 17 -12.06 34.55 7.04
N ARG A 18 -11.07 33.66 7.17
CA ARG A 18 -10.70 32.69 6.15
C ARG A 18 -11.96 31.93 5.72
N GLU A 19 -12.43 32.17 4.51
CA GLU A 19 -13.50 31.37 3.90
C GLU A 19 -12.84 30.19 3.18
N LEU A 20 -13.28 28.98 3.52
CA LEU A 20 -12.98 27.80 2.71
C LEU A 20 -13.78 27.94 1.42
N GLU A 21 -13.13 27.78 0.26
CA GLU A 21 -13.92 27.56 -0.95
C GLU A 21 -14.67 26.23 -0.78
N PRO A 22 -16.00 26.21 -1.00
CA PRO A 22 -16.74 24.96 -1.00
C PRO A 22 -16.29 24.09 -2.17
N GLY A 23 -16.08 22.80 -1.92
CA GLY A 23 -15.59 21.85 -2.92
C GLY A 23 -14.12 21.47 -2.74
N PHE A 24 -13.75 20.29 -3.23
CA PHE A 24 -12.40 19.75 -3.12
C PHE A 24 -11.62 20.11 -4.37
N GLN A 25 -10.47 20.76 -4.20
CA GLN A 25 -9.69 21.23 -5.33
C GLN A 25 -8.60 20.23 -5.67
N PHE A 26 -8.48 19.96 -6.96
CA PHE A 26 -7.41 19.14 -7.49
C PHE A 26 -6.32 20.02 -8.08
N PHE A 27 -5.08 19.64 -7.82
CA PHE A 27 -3.91 20.28 -8.36
C PHE A 27 -3.01 19.25 -9.03
N SER A 28 -2.43 19.63 -10.16
CA SER A 28 -1.39 18.88 -10.84
C SER A 28 -0.07 19.64 -10.80
N MET A 29 1.02 18.89 -10.86
CA MET A 29 2.37 19.41 -11.01
C MET A 29 3.01 18.62 -12.15
N PHE A 30 3.56 19.34 -13.13
CA PHE A 30 4.19 18.74 -14.30
C PHE A 30 5.69 18.58 -14.03
N LEU A 31 6.12 17.34 -13.83
CA LEU A 31 7.50 17.01 -13.45
C LEU A 31 8.49 17.03 -14.62
N ASN A 32 8.02 17.36 -15.83
CA ASN A 32 8.84 17.60 -17.00
C ASN A 32 9.13 19.10 -17.23
N GLU A 33 8.58 19.99 -16.39
CA GLU A 33 8.78 21.43 -16.48
C GLU A 33 9.84 21.90 -15.47
N THR A 34 10.53 22.99 -15.82
CA THR A 34 11.47 23.65 -14.93
C THR A 34 10.73 24.66 -14.07
N PHE A 35 10.95 24.61 -12.75
CA PHE A 35 10.38 25.58 -11.82
C PHE A 35 11.30 25.82 -10.62
N GLN A 36 11.01 26.89 -9.88
CA GLN A 36 11.67 27.19 -8.61
C GLN A 36 10.70 26.99 -7.44
N ALA A 37 11.13 26.27 -6.40
CA ALA A 37 10.32 26.03 -5.21
C ALA A 37 9.99 27.33 -4.43
N THR A 38 10.84 28.35 -4.57
CA THR A 38 10.66 29.69 -3.98
C THR A 38 9.72 30.58 -4.78
N ALA A 39 9.29 30.15 -5.97
CA ALA A 39 8.37 30.91 -6.79
C ALA A 39 6.93 30.85 -6.25
N SER A 40 6.03 31.62 -6.86
CA SER A 40 4.61 31.55 -6.50
C SER A 40 4.08 30.12 -6.74
N VAL A 41 3.24 29.61 -5.83
CA VAL A 41 2.66 28.25 -5.94
C VAL A 41 1.96 28.03 -7.28
N SER A 42 1.37 29.07 -7.86
CA SER A 42 0.71 29.04 -9.18
C SER A 42 1.65 28.78 -10.35
N GLU A 43 2.97 28.91 -10.18
CA GLU A 43 3.95 28.66 -11.26
C GLU A 43 4.23 27.18 -11.45
N TYR A 44 4.08 26.36 -10.41
CA TYR A 44 4.36 24.92 -10.45
C TYR A 44 3.16 24.05 -10.11
N LEU A 45 2.08 24.61 -9.55
CA LEU A 45 0.80 23.93 -9.41
C LEU A 45 -0.22 24.49 -10.39
N ARG A 46 -0.84 23.60 -11.14
CA ARG A 46 -2.01 23.92 -11.95
C ARG A 46 -3.26 23.48 -11.21
N ARG A 47 -4.24 24.39 -11.11
CA ARG A 47 -5.57 24.04 -10.63
C ARG A 47 -6.27 23.25 -11.74
N GLU A 48 -6.76 22.09 -11.39
CA GLU A 48 -7.52 21.22 -12.26
C GLU A 48 -9.02 21.49 -12.07
N PRO A 49 -9.84 21.34 -13.11
CA PRO A 49 -11.29 21.44 -12.97
C PRO A 49 -11.78 20.52 -11.85
N ASP A 50 -12.68 21.01 -10.99
CA ASP A 50 -13.24 20.20 -9.90
C ASP A 50 -14.09 19.06 -10.49
N PRO A 51 -13.64 17.80 -10.38
CA PRO A 51 -14.41 16.67 -10.88
C PRO A 51 -15.61 16.35 -9.98
N ALA A 52 -15.69 16.94 -8.79
CA ALA A 52 -16.85 16.90 -7.91
C ALA A 52 -17.90 17.97 -8.26
N ALA A 53 -17.63 18.89 -9.19
CA ALA A 53 -18.63 19.84 -9.69
C ALA A 53 -19.83 19.13 -10.37
N GLU A 54 -19.65 17.88 -10.81
CA GLU A 54 -20.71 16.99 -11.30
C GLU A 54 -21.14 15.92 -10.27
N LYS A 55 -20.70 16.02 -9.00
CA LYS A 55 -20.90 15.03 -7.91
C LYS A 55 -20.44 13.59 -8.23
N ARG A 56 -19.52 13.41 -9.19
CA ARG A 56 -19.09 12.06 -9.61
C ARG A 56 -18.00 11.44 -8.72
N ILE A 57 -17.37 12.21 -7.83
CA ILE A 57 -16.20 11.79 -7.06
C ILE A 57 -16.25 12.35 -5.64
N ALA A 58 -16.00 11.48 -4.66
CA ALA A 58 -15.90 11.87 -3.27
C ALA A 58 -14.57 12.59 -2.99
N SER A 59 -14.62 13.57 -2.10
CA SER A 59 -13.42 14.17 -1.52
C SER A 59 -12.76 13.16 -0.58
N MET A 60 -11.50 12.81 -0.79
CA MET A 60 -10.83 11.75 -0.02
C MET A 60 -9.52 12.23 0.59
N ARG A 61 -9.20 11.72 1.78
CA ARG A 61 -7.89 11.88 2.42
C ARG A 61 -7.36 10.55 2.97
N ASP A 62 -6.06 10.49 3.20
CA ASP A 62 -5.40 9.36 3.87
C ASP A 62 -5.64 8.00 3.18
N GLY A 63 -5.76 8.02 1.84
CA GLY A 63 -5.80 6.83 0.97
C GLY A 63 -4.48 6.65 0.19
N GLY A 64 -4.43 5.62 -0.65
CA GLY A 64 -3.30 5.34 -1.53
C GLY A 64 -3.57 5.67 -2.99
N ALA A 65 -2.51 5.90 -3.77
CA ALA A 65 -2.57 6.12 -5.21
C ALA A 65 -1.56 5.23 -5.96
N TYR A 66 -1.96 4.66 -7.08
CA TYR A 66 -1.15 3.75 -7.90
C TYR A 66 -1.25 4.12 -9.37
N SER A 67 -0.18 3.91 -10.12
CA SER A 67 -0.09 4.21 -11.54
C SER A 67 -0.07 2.95 -12.39
N TYR A 68 -0.82 2.95 -13.48
CA TYR A 68 -0.78 1.88 -14.47
C TYR A 68 -1.19 2.39 -15.85
N ASN A 69 -0.32 2.24 -16.85
CA ASN A 69 -0.57 2.66 -18.24
C ASN A 69 -1.09 4.11 -18.39
N GLY A 70 -0.59 5.03 -17.56
CA GLY A 70 -1.01 6.43 -17.55
C GLY A 70 -2.28 6.73 -16.74
N ASP A 71 -3.03 5.70 -16.32
CA ASP A 71 -4.12 5.86 -15.35
C ASP A 71 -3.55 5.93 -13.92
N ILE A 72 -4.22 6.67 -13.04
CA ILE A 72 -3.96 6.74 -11.61
C ILE A 72 -5.19 6.24 -10.85
N TYR A 73 -5.01 5.23 -10.02
CA TYR A 73 -6.04 4.54 -9.25
C TYR A 73 -5.93 4.91 -7.78
N PHE A 74 -7.06 5.12 -7.10
CA PHE A 74 -7.10 5.51 -5.69
C PHE A 74 -7.77 4.43 -4.84
N TYR A 75 -7.16 4.03 -3.73
CA TYR A 75 -7.70 3.00 -2.84
C TYR A 75 -7.70 3.43 -1.38
N GLY A 76 -8.74 3.04 -0.64
CA GLY A 76 -8.93 3.43 0.75
C GLY A 76 -9.07 4.95 0.90
N GLY A 77 -8.90 5.44 2.10
CA GLY A 77 -9.08 6.84 2.45
C GLY A 77 -10.45 7.14 3.03
N GLN A 78 -10.50 8.19 3.85
CA GLN A 78 -11.73 8.69 4.45
C GLN A 78 -12.41 9.63 3.46
N GLN A 79 -13.66 9.34 3.09
CA GLN A 79 -14.46 10.27 2.31
C GLN A 79 -14.96 11.41 3.21
N LEU A 80 -14.89 12.64 2.72
CA LEU A 80 -15.21 13.85 3.48
C LEU A 80 -16.56 14.45 3.11
N PHE A 81 -16.90 14.43 1.81
CA PHE A 81 -18.13 15.01 1.24
C PHE A 81 -18.49 14.25 -0.05
N ASN A 82 -19.79 14.20 -0.38
CA ASN A 82 -20.38 13.57 -1.58
C ASN A 82 -19.97 12.09 -1.78
N ALA A 83 -20.63 11.15 -1.12
CA ALA A 83 -20.36 9.73 -1.32
C ALA A 83 -21.64 8.88 -1.49
N GLY A 84 -21.78 8.27 -2.66
CA GLY A 84 -22.52 7.02 -2.83
C GLY A 84 -21.65 5.85 -2.33
N ASP A 85 -22.26 4.88 -1.65
CA ASP A 85 -21.56 3.78 -0.97
C ASP A 85 -21.41 2.56 -1.89
N ASP A 86 -20.60 2.69 -2.93
CA ASP A 86 -20.73 1.78 -4.09
C ASP A 86 -19.66 0.68 -4.20
N ASP A 87 -18.82 0.42 -3.19
CA ASP A 87 -17.69 -0.54 -3.31
C ASP A 87 -16.80 -0.27 -4.56
N LEU A 88 -16.68 1.00 -4.93
CA LEU A 88 -15.87 1.49 -6.05
C LEU A 88 -14.56 2.08 -5.54
N ILE A 89 -13.54 1.97 -6.39
CA ILE A 89 -12.39 2.88 -6.37
C ILE A 89 -12.52 3.92 -7.47
N TYR A 90 -11.90 5.07 -7.27
CA TYR A 90 -11.76 6.07 -8.33
C TYR A 90 -10.50 5.83 -9.13
N LYS A 91 -10.54 6.18 -10.41
CA LYS A 91 -9.37 6.29 -11.26
C LYS A 91 -9.44 7.54 -12.11
N CYS A 92 -8.30 8.08 -12.49
CA CYS A 92 -8.25 9.14 -13.48
C CYS A 92 -7.12 8.97 -14.48
N THR A 93 -7.34 9.54 -15.66
CA THR A 93 -6.43 9.53 -16.79
C THR A 93 -6.02 10.98 -17.05
N PRO A 94 -4.80 11.40 -16.68
CA PRO A 94 -4.26 12.67 -17.10
C PRO A 94 -4.05 12.67 -18.62
N THR A 95 -4.61 13.65 -19.32
CA THR A 95 -4.35 13.88 -20.75
C THR A 95 -3.53 15.17 -20.93
N SER A 96 -3.17 15.50 -22.17
CA SER A 96 -2.46 16.75 -22.45
C SER A 96 -3.30 18.02 -22.23
N ARG A 97 -4.63 17.88 -22.08
CA ARG A 97 -5.55 19.01 -21.92
C ARG A 97 -6.34 18.97 -20.62
N ASP A 98 -6.83 17.78 -20.25
CA ASP A 98 -7.75 17.60 -19.12
C ASP A 98 -7.45 16.31 -18.33
N ILE A 99 -8.00 16.18 -17.13
CA ILE A 99 -8.02 14.93 -16.35
C ILE A 99 -9.39 14.28 -16.49
N VAL A 100 -9.44 13.06 -17.03
CA VAL A 100 -10.68 12.30 -17.18
C VAL A 100 -10.83 11.37 -15.98
N TRP A 101 -11.94 11.48 -15.27
CA TRP A 101 -12.22 10.63 -14.11
C TRP A 101 -13.22 9.51 -14.42
N ASN A 102 -12.98 8.36 -13.81
CA ASN A 102 -13.81 7.17 -13.90
C ASN A 102 -13.82 6.44 -12.55
N SER A 103 -14.70 5.43 -12.44
CA SER A 103 -14.67 4.48 -11.33
C SER A 103 -14.25 3.09 -11.81
N ALA A 104 -13.84 2.27 -10.86
CA ALA A 104 -13.48 0.89 -11.07
C ALA A 104 -14.06 0.06 -9.91
N ALA A 105 -14.68 -1.08 -10.23
CA ALA A 105 -15.22 -1.97 -9.20
C ALA A 105 -14.10 -2.60 -8.36
N ILE A 106 -14.35 -2.70 -7.05
CA ILE A 106 -13.60 -3.58 -6.15
C ILE A 106 -14.20 -4.99 -6.25
N ASN A 107 -13.35 -6.02 -6.17
CA ASN A 107 -13.78 -7.41 -6.25
C ASN A 107 -13.22 -8.24 -5.08
N GLY A 108 -13.72 -9.48 -4.97
CA GLY A 108 -13.31 -10.41 -3.93
C GLY A 108 -13.79 -9.99 -2.53
N ASN A 109 -12.92 -10.16 -1.53
CA ASN A 109 -13.17 -9.83 -0.12
C ASN A 109 -12.55 -8.49 0.30
N VAL A 110 -12.20 -7.63 -0.66
CA VAL A 110 -11.64 -6.31 -0.40
C VAL A 110 -12.77 -5.28 -0.38
N ARG A 111 -12.67 -4.31 0.53
CA ARG A 111 -13.60 -3.19 0.68
C ARG A 111 -12.79 -1.90 0.75
N ARG A 112 -13.38 -0.77 0.31
CA ARG A 112 -12.73 0.55 0.42
C ARG A 112 -12.62 1.09 1.85
N THR A 113 -13.25 0.43 2.83
CA THR A 113 -13.53 0.96 4.17
C THR A 113 -12.30 0.91 5.10
N ILE A 114 -11.22 1.58 4.69
CA ILE A 114 -9.97 1.69 5.43
C ILE A 114 -9.35 3.07 5.17
N THR A 115 -8.71 3.67 6.16
CA THR A 115 -8.02 4.97 6.05
C THR A 115 -6.69 4.96 6.80
N LYS A 116 -5.81 5.95 6.59
CA LYS A 116 -4.54 6.12 7.32
C LYS A 116 -3.60 4.92 7.26
N GLY A 117 -3.73 4.09 6.24
CA GLY A 117 -2.76 3.04 5.93
C GLY A 117 -1.59 3.61 5.15
N ALA A 118 -0.57 2.79 4.96
CA ALA A 118 0.59 3.12 4.16
C ALA A 118 0.44 2.53 2.76
N SER A 119 0.68 3.32 1.73
CA SER A 119 0.56 2.86 0.34
C SER A 119 1.84 3.03 -0.44
N VAL A 120 2.08 2.16 -1.42
CA VAL A 120 3.17 2.33 -2.38
C VAL A 120 2.77 1.87 -3.77
N ASP A 121 3.22 2.63 -4.76
CA ASP A 121 3.19 2.26 -6.18
C ASP A 121 4.41 1.38 -6.50
N ALA A 122 4.16 0.20 -7.06
CA ALA A 122 5.17 -0.70 -7.60
C ALA A 122 4.89 -0.91 -9.10
N SER A 123 4.92 0.18 -9.87
CA SER A 123 4.63 0.17 -11.31
C SER A 123 5.53 -0.77 -12.12
N SER A 124 6.78 -1.01 -11.70
CA SER A 124 7.67 -2.03 -12.30
C SER A 124 7.15 -3.47 -12.18
N GLU A 125 6.21 -3.69 -11.25
CA GLU A 125 5.54 -4.96 -10.99
C GLU A 125 4.07 -4.97 -11.44
N ASN A 126 3.59 -3.87 -12.05
CA ASN A 126 2.16 -3.64 -12.33
C ASN A 126 1.29 -3.83 -11.07
N LYS A 127 1.77 -3.38 -9.91
CA LYS A 127 1.09 -3.56 -8.63
C LYS A 127 1.03 -2.27 -7.82
N GLY A 128 -0.05 -2.13 -7.06
CA GLY A 128 -0.17 -1.18 -5.96
C GLY A 128 -0.37 -1.93 -4.64
N PHE A 129 0.16 -1.39 -3.55
CA PHE A 129 0.05 -2.00 -2.23
C PHE A 129 -0.48 -1.00 -1.21
N TYR A 130 -1.38 -1.46 -0.34
CA TYR A 130 -1.88 -0.72 0.82
C TYR A 130 -1.80 -1.58 2.06
N PHE A 131 -1.09 -1.11 3.08
CA PHE A 131 -0.88 -1.85 4.31
C PHE A 131 -1.44 -1.11 5.53
N GLY A 132 -2.10 -1.87 6.40
CA GLY A 132 -2.55 -1.39 7.70
C GLY A 132 -3.69 -0.36 7.62
N GLY A 133 -3.64 0.63 8.51
CA GLY A 133 -4.67 1.67 8.63
C GLY A 133 -5.76 1.35 9.65
N GLN A 134 -6.82 2.15 9.63
CA GLN A 134 -7.97 2.05 10.54
C GLN A 134 -9.27 1.90 9.75
N SER A 135 -10.17 1.06 10.26
CA SER A 135 -11.50 0.88 9.68
C SER A 135 -12.31 2.17 9.72
N ILE A 136 -13.14 2.36 8.69
CA ILE A 136 -14.12 3.45 8.62
C ILE A 136 -15.52 2.89 8.43
N ILE A 137 -16.51 3.61 8.95
CA ILE A 137 -17.91 3.40 8.59
C ILE A 137 -18.27 4.46 7.56
N ALA A 138 -18.70 3.98 6.39
CA ALA A 138 -19.29 4.83 5.37
C ALA A 138 -20.47 5.59 5.96
N LYS A 139 -20.42 6.92 5.93
CA LYS A 139 -21.65 7.69 6.11
C LYS A 139 -22.28 7.76 4.74
N GLY A 140 -23.50 7.22 4.60
CA GLY A 140 -24.20 7.12 3.31
C GLY A 140 -24.41 8.47 2.64
N SER A 141 -25.35 8.56 1.69
CA SER A 141 -25.57 9.70 0.78
C SER A 141 -25.94 11.06 1.41
N ASP A 142 -25.69 11.29 2.70
CA ASP A 142 -25.77 12.60 3.34
C ASP A 142 -24.51 13.40 2.96
N ASP A 143 -24.66 14.28 1.99
CA ASP A 143 -23.62 15.15 1.41
C ASP A 143 -22.87 16.01 2.46
N ALA A 144 -23.39 16.09 3.70
CA ALA A 144 -22.83 16.92 4.78
C ALA A 144 -21.86 16.19 5.73
N GLN A 145 -21.65 14.87 5.62
CA GLN A 145 -20.89 14.13 6.64
C GLN A 145 -19.74 13.30 6.08
N ALA A 146 -18.57 13.45 6.72
CA ALA A 146 -17.42 12.59 6.48
C ALA A 146 -17.62 11.18 7.05
N ASP A 147 -16.96 10.19 6.43
CA ASP A 147 -16.86 8.82 6.94
C ASP A 147 -16.39 8.81 8.39
N ARG A 148 -16.96 7.92 9.22
CA ARG A 148 -16.57 7.83 10.64
C ARG A 148 -15.37 6.90 10.79
N VAL A 149 -14.22 7.44 11.18
CA VAL A 149 -13.06 6.62 11.57
C VAL A 149 -13.33 5.91 12.90
N LEU A 150 -13.09 4.61 12.94
CA LEU A 150 -13.27 3.78 14.12
C LEU A 150 -11.98 3.74 14.96
N ASN A 151 -12.12 4.11 16.23
CA ASN A 151 -11.01 4.01 17.19
C ASN A 151 -10.79 2.54 17.57
N GLY A 152 -9.53 2.14 17.73
CA GLY A 152 -9.17 0.79 18.18
C GLY A 152 -9.30 -0.32 17.13
N THR A 153 -9.56 0.02 15.86
CA THR A 153 -9.73 -0.95 14.76
C THR A 153 -8.58 -0.89 13.76
N MET A 154 -7.34 -1.03 14.25
CA MET A 154 -6.20 -1.07 13.34
C MET A 154 -6.18 -2.39 12.54
N SER A 155 -5.88 -2.31 11.25
CA SER A 155 -5.81 -3.45 10.35
C SER A 155 -4.39 -3.97 10.24
N ASN A 156 -4.24 -5.28 10.05
CA ASN A 156 -2.96 -5.94 9.73
C ASN A 156 -2.98 -6.57 8.33
N ASN A 157 -3.85 -6.05 7.46
CA ASN A 157 -4.03 -6.55 6.11
C ASN A 157 -3.14 -5.79 5.13
N LEU A 158 -2.54 -6.52 4.20
CA LEU A 158 -1.93 -6.03 2.98
C LEU A 158 -2.88 -6.24 1.83
N ILE A 159 -3.36 -5.13 1.27
CA ILE A 159 -4.16 -5.14 0.06
C ILE A 159 -3.24 -5.00 -1.12
N VAL A 160 -3.38 -5.91 -2.07
CA VAL A 160 -2.61 -5.94 -3.32
C VAL A 160 -3.55 -5.62 -4.46
N VAL A 161 -3.24 -4.59 -5.23
CA VAL A 161 -3.94 -4.28 -6.48
C VAL A 161 -3.04 -4.69 -7.63
N SER A 162 -3.43 -5.69 -8.41
CA SER A 162 -2.68 -6.13 -9.58
C SER A 162 -3.34 -5.61 -10.86
N PHE A 163 -2.55 -5.04 -11.75
CA PHE A 163 -3.03 -4.42 -12.97
C PHE A 163 -2.67 -5.23 -14.21
N SER A 164 -3.64 -5.31 -15.13
CA SER A 164 -3.49 -5.87 -16.46
C SER A 164 -4.32 -5.05 -17.44
N SER A 165 -4.18 -5.32 -18.74
CA SER A 165 -4.90 -4.54 -19.76
C SER A 165 -6.41 -4.56 -19.52
N GLY A 166 -6.98 -3.38 -19.23
CA GLY A 166 -8.40 -3.19 -18.98
C GLY A 166 -8.94 -3.79 -17.66
N LYS A 167 -8.08 -4.27 -16.75
CA LYS A 167 -8.54 -4.97 -15.54
C LYS A 167 -7.62 -4.74 -14.34
N GLN A 168 -8.24 -4.54 -13.18
CA GLN A 168 -7.62 -4.56 -11.87
C GLN A 168 -8.17 -5.72 -11.02
N GLU A 169 -7.28 -6.38 -10.28
CA GLU A 169 -7.62 -7.49 -9.37
C GLU A 169 -7.13 -7.17 -7.96
N PHE A 170 -7.97 -7.48 -6.97
CA PHE A 170 -7.67 -7.21 -5.57
C PHE A 170 -7.36 -8.51 -4.82
N GLY A 171 -6.26 -8.50 -4.09
CA GLY A 171 -5.88 -9.53 -3.12
C GLY A 171 -5.85 -8.95 -1.72
N ASN A 172 -6.12 -9.80 -0.72
CA ASN A 172 -6.01 -9.45 0.70
C ASN A 172 -5.16 -10.49 1.42
N ILE A 173 -4.02 -10.05 1.94
CA ILE A 173 -3.10 -10.89 2.70
C ILE A 173 -3.11 -10.40 4.15
N THR A 174 -3.66 -11.19 5.06
CA THR A 174 -3.61 -10.89 6.49
C THR A 174 -2.27 -11.31 7.07
N ALA A 175 -1.51 -10.35 7.60
CA ALA A 175 -0.25 -10.67 8.26
C ALA A 175 -0.51 -11.28 9.64
N SER A 176 0.30 -12.28 10.03
CA SER A 176 0.29 -12.80 11.40
C SER A 176 0.74 -11.71 12.36
N ALA A 177 0.08 -11.57 13.51
CA ALA A 177 0.46 -10.61 14.56
C ALA A 177 1.88 -10.84 15.09
N SER A 178 2.43 -12.06 14.97
CA SER A 178 3.81 -12.38 15.33
C SER A 178 4.85 -11.91 14.30
N ARG A 179 4.42 -11.65 13.06
CA ARG A 179 5.29 -11.24 11.94
C ARG A 179 5.15 -9.78 11.61
N SER A 180 3.95 -9.23 11.76
CA SER A 180 3.67 -7.81 11.58
C SER A 180 2.64 -7.37 12.59
N ARG A 181 2.84 -6.19 13.17
CA ARG A 181 1.85 -5.47 13.97
C ARG A 181 1.05 -4.52 13.09
N PRO A 182 -0.22 -4.29 13.43
CA PRO A 182 -1.05 -3.30 12.75
C PRO A 182 -0.53 -1.89 13.05
N LEU A 183 -0.46 -1.05 12.02
CA LEU A 183 0.07 0.31 12.10
C LEU A 183 -0.83 1.27 11.35
N THR A 184 -0.85 2.53 11.80
CA THR A 184 -1.39 3.64 11.02
C THR A 184 -0.35 4.68 10.72
N GLN A 185 -0.49 5.39 9.60
CA GLN A 185 0.42 6.46 9.19
C GLN A 185 1.90 6.03 9.14
N SER A 186 2.16 4.75 8.86
CA SER A 186 3.50 4.24 8.55
C SER A 186 3.90 4.60 7.11
N ASN A 187 5.14 4.32 6.74
CA ASN A 187 5.63 4.47 5.37
C ASN A 187 5.83 3.08 4.79
N LEU A 188 5.21 2.81 3.65
CA LEU A 188 5.39 1.60 2.88
C LEU A 188 6.25 1.95 1.66
N LEU A 189 7.32 1.20 1.45
CA LEU A 189 8.29 1.47 0.38
C LEU A 189 8.54 0.20 -0.42
N PHE A 190 8.55 0.30 -1.74
CA PHE A 190 8.95 -0.77 -2.63
C PHE A 190 10.47 -0.71 -2.83
N VAL A 191 11.16 -1.78 -2.47
CA VAL A 191 12.62 -1.88 -2.63
C VAL A 191 12.90 -2.96 -3.69
N PRO A 192 13.68 -2.64 -4.75
CA PRO A 192 14.01 -3.59 -5.81
C PRO A 192 15.10 -4.58 -5.35
N ALA A 193 14.76 -5.42 -4.38
CA ALA A 193 15.58 -6.50 -3.83
C ALA A 193 14.80 -7.83 -3.88
N GLY A 194 15.49 -8.95 -4.04
CA GLY A 194 14.84 -10.23 -4.26
C GLY A 194 14.19 -10.33 -5.64
N LYS A 195 13.55 -11.47 -5.93
CA LYS A 195 13.09 -11.80 -7.28
C LYS A 195 12.01 -10.85 -7.83
N GLU A 196 11.07 -10.42 -7.00
CA GLU A 196 9.93 -9.57 -7.40
C GLU A 196 9.90 -8.23 -6.67
N GLY A 197 10.93 -7.93 -5.88
CA GLY A 197 10.95 -6.81 -4.95
C GLY A 197 10.42 -7.18 -3.56
N ILE A 198 10.71 -6.32 -2.61
CA ILE A 198 10.19 -6.40 -1.25
C ILE A 198 9.44 -5.11 -0.91
N LEU A 199 8.54 -5.19 0.07
CA LEU A 199 7.96 -4.02 0.71
C LEU A 199 8.61 -3.84 2.09
N VAL A 200 8.98 -2.61 2.39
CA VAL A 200 9.48 -2.21 3.71
C VAL A 200 8.44 -1.30 4.34
N ASN A 201 7.84 -1.75 5.44
CA ASN A 201 6.91 -0.94 6.23
C ASN A 201 7.60 -0.44 7.51
N LEU A 202 7.66 0.87 7.68
CA LEU A 202 8.41 1.51 8.75
C LEU A 202 7.67 2.67 9.40
N GLY A 203 7.96 2.86 10.69
CA GLY A 203 7.37 3.91 11.52
C GLY A 203 5.89 3.73 11.80
N GLY A 204 5.13 4.82 11.71
CA GLY A 204 3.70 4.84 12.02
C GLY A 204 3.39 4.90 13.52
N ASP A 205 2.10 4.72 13.82
CA ASP A 205 1.51 4.70 15.15
C ASP A 205 0.82 3.35 15.38
N ASP A 206 1.23 2.70 16.46
CA ASP A 206 0.72 1.44 17.00
C ASP A 206 -0.07 1.64 18.32
N GLY A 207 -0.23 2.88 18.77
CA GLY A 207 -0.86 3.24 20.04
C GLY A 207 0.08 3.23 21.25
N THR A 208 1.33 2.77 21.13
CA THR A 208 2.34 2.86 22.20
C THR A 208 3.34 3.99 21.97
N GLY A 209 3.42 4.49 20.74
CA GLY A 209 4.37 5.52 20.33
C GLY A 209 5.71 4.96 19.86
N ASP A 210 5.84 3.63 19.82
CA ASP A 210 7.05 2.97 19.36
C ASP A 210 7.08 2.86 17.84
N GLY A 211 6.00 2.41 17.18
CA GLY A 211 5.97 2.23 15.73
C GLY A 211 7.07 1.31 15.17
N ALA A 212 7.07 1.02 13.86
CA ALA A 212 8.03 0.11 13.22
C ALA A 212 9.38 0.77 12.87
N TRP A 213 10.10 1.28 13.87
CA TRP A 213 11.44 1.87 13.67
C TRP A 213 12.57 0.88 13.95
N GLU A 214 12.51 0.17 15.07
CA GLU A 214 13.56 -0.80 15.47
C GLU A 214 13.32 -2.16 14.83
N ASP A 215 12.12 -2.71 14.99
CA ASP A 215 11.70 -3.94 14.32
C ASP A 215 10.95 -3.58 13.04
N LEU A 216 11.69 -3.60 11.93
CA LEU A 216 11.21 -3.27 10.60
C LEU A 216 10.42 -4.45 10.03
N GLN A 217 9.24 -4.17 9.48
CA GLN A 217 8.42 -5.19 8.82
C GLN A 217 8.77 -5.24 7.34
N VAL A 218 9.20 -6.41 6.87
CA VAL A 218 9.60 -6.64 5.49
C VAL A 218 8.70 -7.69 4.86
N PHE A 219 8.09 -7.41 3.73
CA PHE A 219 7.28 -8.36 2.98
C PHE A 219 7.96 -8.72 1.67
N ASP A 220 8.27 -9.99 1.47
CA ASP A 220 8.74 -10.48 0.17
C ASP A 220 7.54 -10.73 -0.75
N ILE A 221 7.51 -10.01 -1.89
CA ILE A 221 6.43 -10.12 -2.86
C ILE A 221 6.43 -11.51 -3.51
N GLY A 222 7.61 -12.07 -3.78
CA GLY A 222 7.76 -13.31 -4.53
C GLY A 222 7.24 -14.54 -3.77
N SER A 223 7.56 -14.65 -2.47
CA SER A 223 7.06 -15.72 -1.60
C SER A 223 5.76 -15.38 -0.87
N SER A 224 5.33 -14.11 -0.90
CA SER A 224 4.20 -13.60 -0.11
C SER A 224 4.37 -13.81 1.40
N THR A 225 5.59 -13.58 1.91
CA THR A 225 5.95 -13.84 3.31
C THR A 225 6.38 -12.56 4.04
N TRP A 226 5.92 -12.40 5.28
CA TRP A 226 6.36 -11.33 6.18
C TRP A 226 7.53 -11.79 7.04
N PHE A 227 8.55 -10.93 7.12
CA PHE A 227 9.76 -11.04 7.92
C PHE A 227 9.90 -9.81 8.82
N ASN A 228 10.67 -9.96 9.88
CA ASN A 228 11.16 -8.85 10.69
C ASN A 228 12.67 -8.72 10.55
N GLN A 229 13.14 -7.47 10.55
CA GLN A 229 14.55 -7.18 10.62
C GLN A 229 14.80 -6.04 11.61
N GLN A 230 15.65 -6.31 12.59
CA GLN A 230 16.04 -5.31 13.55
C GLN A 230 17.00 -4.30 12.91
N THR A 231 16.78 -3.02 13.15
CA THR A 231 17.61 -1.92 12.67
C THR A 231 18.58 -1.44 13.76
N ARG A 232 19.62 -0.71 13.38
CA ARG A 232 20.64 -0.16 14.30
C ARG A 232 20.98 1.27 14.00
N GLY A 233 21.60 1.96 14.95
CA GLY A 233 22.04 3.34 14.79
C GLY A 233 21.01 4.36 15.25
N ASN A 234 21.33 5.63 15.03
CA ASN A 234 20.52 6.73 15.52
C ASN A 234 19.55 7.21 14.45
N LEU A 235 18.29 7.36 14.85
CA LEU A 235 17.19 7.81 14.00
C LEU A 235 16.78 9.27 14.26
N THR A 236 17.08 9.78 15.45
CA THR A 236 16.78 11.16 15.86
C THR A 236 18.03 11.83 16.41
N SER A 237 17.98 13.14 16.59
CA SER A 237 19.03 13.94 17.24
C SER A 237 18.55 14.58 18.55
N GLY A 238 17.39 14.18 19.06
CA GLY A 238 16.71 14.82 20.19
C GLY A 238 16.34 13.80 21.27
N ASN A 239 15.61 14.25 22.29
CA ASN A 239 15.24 13.40 23.43
C ASN A 239 14.21 12.31 23.07
N SER A 240 13.48 12.46 21.97
CA SER A 240 12.57 11.41 21.50
C SER A 240 13.37 10.33 20.78
N ARG A 241 13.18 9.07 21.18
CA ARG A 241 13.81 7.91 20.56
C ARG A 241 13.44 7.78 19.07
N TYR A 242 12.22 8.17 18.71
CA TYR A 242 11.64 7.95 17.38
C TYR A 242 10.99 9.20 16.77
N PRO A 243 10.92 9.30 15.43
CA PRO A 243 10.30 10.43 14.72
C PRO A 243 8.80 10.59 15.00
N GLY A 244 8.11 9.53 15.43
CA GLY A 244 6.65 9.48 15.54
C GLY A 244 5.95 9.36 14.18
N PRO A 245 4.60 9.28 14.17
CA PRO A 245 3.82 9.19 12.94
C PRO A 245 3.90 10.46 12.07
N GLY A 246 3.40 10.35 10.84
CA GLY A 246 3.30 11.48 9.92
C GLY A 246 4.64 11.90 9.31
N THR A 247 5.61 10.99 9.28
CA THR A 247 6.79 11.09 8.42
C THR A 247 6.40 10.85 6.97
N CYS A 248 7.28 11.24 6.05
CA CYS A 248 7.24 10.82 4.66
C CYS A 248 8.60 10.22 4.30
N SER A 249 8.63 9.33 3.31
CA SER A 249 9.86 8.65 2.94
C SER A 249 9.98 8.40 1.44
N VAL A 250 11.22 8.32 0.95
CA VAL A 250 11.53 7.88 -0.41
C VAL A 250 12.68 6.89 -0.36
N VAL A 251 12.82 6.05 -1.39
CA VAL A 251 13.94 5.13 -1.55
C VAL A 251 14.71 5.46 -2.82
N GLN A 252 16.05 5.42 -2.74
CA GLN A 252 16.92 5.43 -3.91
C GLN A 252 17.93 4.29 -3.83
N SER A 253 18.27 3.71 -4.99
CA SER A 253 19.19 2.56 -5.08
C SER A 253 20.49 2.94 -5.76
N ASP A 254 21.59 2.30 -5.37
CA ASP A 254 22.89 2.34 -6.04
C ASP A 254 23.45 0.92 -6.08
N GLY A 255 23.31 0.26 -7.25
CA GLY A 255 23.54 -1.18 -7.37
C GLY A 255 22.60 -1.97 -6.44
N GLY A 256 23.16 -2.88 -5.63
CA GLY A 256 22.41 -3.66 -4.64
C GLY A 256 22.21 -2.98 -3.29
N ASN A 257 22.64 -1.72 -3.14
CA ASN A 257 22.41 -0.94 -1.94
C ASN A 257 21.17 -0.06 -2.10
N HIS A 258 20.35 0.02 -1.06
CA HIS A 258 19.18 0.90 -1.06
C HIS A 258 19.23 1.86 0.13
N PHE A 259 18.80 3.10 -0.11
CA PHE A 259 18.83 4.20 0.84
C PHE A 259 17.43 4.74 1.00
N ILE A 260 16.85 4.55 2.19
CA ILE A 260 15.54 5.06 2.54
C ILE A 260 15.71 6.36 3.31
N TYR A 261 15.26 7.47 2.73
CA TYR A 261 15.30 8.80 3.32
C TYR A 261 13.97 9.04 4.03
N VAL A 262 14.01 9.29 5.34
CA VAL A 262 12.83 9.53 6.18
C VAL A 262 12.84 10.97 6.69
N TYR A 263 11.85 11.75 6.26
CA TYR A 263 11.74 13.16 6.59
C TYR A 263 10.57 13.46 7.54
N GLY A 264 10.80 14.39 8.46
CA GLY A 264 9.76 14.94 9.33
C GLY A 264 9.35 14.00 10.47
N GLY A 265 8.11 14.09 10.91
CA GLY A 265 7.52 13.26 11.99
C GLY A 265 7.06 14.08 13.19
N SER A 266 5.99 13.63 13.86
CA SER A 266 5.31 14.37 14.93
C SER A 266 6.20 14.69 16.14
N ASN A 267 7.24 13.90 16.37
CA ASN A 267 8.14 14.03 17.51
C ASN A 267 9.42 14.82 17.17
N ARG A 268 9.56 15.32 15.92
CA ARG A 268 10.72 16.12 15.48
C ARG A 268 10.38 17.61 15.45
N ALA A 269 10.66 18.29 16.56
CA ALA A 269 10.41 19.72 16.71
C ALA A 269 11.27 20.57 15.74
N PRO A 270 10.82 21.80 15.39
CA PRO A 270 11.67 22.76 14.69
C PRO A 270 13.03 22.93 15.36
N GLY A 271 14.10 22.99 14.55
CA GLY A 271 15.48 23.07 15.05
C GLY A 271 16.10 21.71 15.44
N GLN A 272 15.38 20.60 15.32
CA GLN A 272 15.94 19.25 15.40
C GLN A 272 16.27 18.72 14.00
N SER A 273 17.13 17.70 13.91
CA SER A 273 17.35 16.98 12.64
C SER A 273 16.05 16.40 12.11
N GLN A 274 15.64 16.83 10.91
CA GLN A 274 14.40 16.36 10.27
C GLN A 274 14.59 15.16 9.34
N LEU A 275 15.83 14.76 9.08
CA LEU A 275 16.15 13.73 8.10
C LEU A 275 17.00 12.63 8.72
N ALA A 276 16.62 11.39 8.46
CA ALA A 276 17.42 10.20 8.71
C ALA A 276 17.44 9.30 7.49
N ILE A 277 18.49 8.50 7.35
CA ILE A 277 18.69 7.58 6.22
C ILE A 277 18.84 6.17 6.77
N LEU A 278 18.02 5.23 6.31
CA LEU A 278 18.21 3.80 6.53
C LEU A 278 18.90 3.19 5.32
N THR A 279 19.89 2.36 5.58
CA THR A 279 20.63 1.61 4.57
C THR A 279 20.16 0.15 4.53
N ILE A 280 20.06 -0.43 3.33
CA ILE A 280 19.74 -1.84 3.08
C ILE A 280 20.84 -2.39 2.17
N PRO A 281 21.44 -3.57 2.46
CA PRO A 281 20.98 -4.60 3.41
C PRO A 281 21.53 -4.49 4.85
N THR A 282 22.20 -3.41 5.23
CA THR A 282 22.82 -3.29 6.57
C THR A 282 21.83 -2.94 7.69
N PHE A 283 20.64 -2.45 7.35
CA PHE A 283 19.60 -1.96 8.27
C PHE A 283 20.11 -0.96 9.30
N GLN A 284 21.02 -0.09 8.86
CA GLN A 284 21.64 0.92 9.70
C GLN A 284 21.07 2.31 9.41
N TRP A 285 20.66 2.98 10.48
CA TRP A 285 20.19 4.35 10.53
C TRP A 285 21.33 5.34 10.68
N PHE A 286 21.18 6.44 9.95
CA PHE A 286 22.05 7.59 10.03
C PHE A 286 21.23 8.88 10.13
N THR A 287 21.28 9.55 11.27
CA THR A 287 20.70 10.89 11.43
C THR A 287 21.52 11.94 10.68
N VAL A 288 20.85 12.78 9.89
CA VAL A 288 21.49 13.93 9.22
C VAL A 288 21.45 15.14 10.15
N SER A 289 22.62 15.61 10.57
CA SER A 289 22.79 16.71 11.53
C SER A 289 22.61 18.11 10.91
N LYS A 290 21.48 18.37 10.24
CA LYS A 290 21.11 19.69 9.73
C LYS A 290 19.81 20.16 10.40
N ARG A 291 19.96 21.16 11.28
CA ARG A 291 18.85 21.73 12.08
C ARG A 291 18.04 22.79 11.32
N SER A 292 18.52 23.22 10.15
CA SER A 292 17.85 24.20 9.29
C SER A 292 16.70 23.61 8.48
N TYR A 293 16.54 22.29 8.46
CA TYR A 293 15.44 21.65 7.75
C TYR A 293 14.08 22.06 8.34
N PRO A 294 13.11 22.48 7.50
CA PRO A 294 11.76 22.78 7.94
C PRO A 294 11.09 21.58 8.63
N SER A 295 10.45 21.80 9.77
CA SER A 295 9.67 20.75 10.43
C SER A 295 8.41 20.45 9.62
N LYS A 296 8.19 19.16 9.34
CA LYS A 296 7.05 18.69 8.55
C LYS A 296 6.42 17.46 9.19
N VAL A 297 5.10 17.48 9.32
CA VAL A 297 4.26 16.35 9.75
C VAL A 297 3.12 16.21 8.75
N ASN A 298 2.83 14.97 8.35
CA ASN A 298 1.86 14.61 7.31
C ASN A 298 2.16 15.29 5.97
N ALA A 299 3.44 15.47 5.65
CA ALA A 299 3.86 15.82 4.29
C ALA A 299 3.81 14.57 3.39
N GLN A 300 3.77 14.79 2.08
CA GLN A 300 3.93 13.73 1.08
C GLN A 300 5.26 13.88 0.39
N CYS A 301 5.94 12.77 0.13
CA CYS A 301 7.27 12.78 -0.44
C CYS A 301 7.38 11.91 -1.67
N GLN A 302 7.98 12.46 -2.72
CA GLN A 302 8.13 11.80 -4.01
C GLN A 302 9.57 11.99 -4.51
N LEU A 303 10.25 10.89 -4.82
CA LEU A 303 11.51 10.97 -5.54
C LEU A 303 11.23 11.20 -7.03
N VAL A 304 11.90 12.19 -7.60
CA VAL A 304 11.82 12.53 -9.01
C VAL A 304 13.22 12.60 -9.61
N GLY A 305 13.38 12.03 -10.80
CA GLY A 305 14.70 11.76 -11.37
C GLY A 305 15.48 10.80 -10.47
N GLU A 306 16.77 11.05 -10.31
CA GLU A 306 17.62 10.19 -9.47
C GLU A 306 17.92 10.77 -8.09
N ARG A 307 17.66 12.06 -7.85
CA ARG A 307 18.19 12.72 -6.65
C ARG A 307 17.36 13.84 -6.03
N GLN A 308 16.20 14.16 -6.58
CA GLN A 308 15.37 15.23 -6.02
C GLN A 308 14.13 14.65 -5.34
N MET A 309 14.11 14.73 -4.03
CA MET A 309 12.96 14.41 -3.20
C MET A 309 12.11 15.67 -3.05
N LEU A 310 10.92 15.66 -3.65
CA LEU A 310 9.91 16.69 -3.45
C LEU A 310 9.19 16.40 -2.13
N ILE A 311 9.12 17.39 -1.25
CA ILE A 311 8.42 17.33 0.03
C ILE A 311 7.26 18.32 -0.05
N LEU A 312 6.04 17.78 -0.02
CA LEU A 312 4.82 18.49 -0.37
C LEU A 312 3.89 18.63 0.83
N GLY A 313 3.39 19.84 1.03
CA GLY A 313 2.48 20.18 2.11
C GLY A 313 3.08 19.93 3.49
N GLY A 314 2.27 19.34 4.36
CA GLY A 314 2.58 19.11 5.76
C GLY A 314 2.59 20.40 6.59
N ARG A 315 2.55 20.22 7.90
CA ARG A 315 2.58 21.31 8.90
C ARG A 315 3.79 21.18 9.81
N SER A 316 4.15 22.27 10.49
CA SER A 316 5.10 22.18 11.60
C SER A 316 4.56 21.27 12.71
N SER A 317 5.44 20.50 13.37
CA SER A 317 5.06 19.65 14.51
C SER A 317 4.41 20.45 15.64
N ASN A 318 4.85 21.70 15.85
CA ASN A 318 4.37 22.60 16.91
C ASN A 318 3.17 23.47 16.49
N GLY A 319 2.85 23.51 15.19
CA GLY A 319 1.78 24.34 14.65
C GLY A 319 0.56 23.50 14.24
N ARG A 320 -0.39 23.27 15.15
CA ARG A 320 -1.63 22.54 14.81
C ARG A 320 -2.57 23.32 13.87
N GLY A 321 -2.48 24.65 13.84
CA GLY A 321 -3.22 25.54 12.93
C GLY A 321 -2.40 26.09 11.76
N ASP A 322 -1.19 25.56 11.56
CA ASP A 322 -0.25 26.06 10.57
C ASP A 322 -0.48 25.43 9.18
N CYS A 323 -1.56 25.85 8.53
CA CYS A 323 -1.87 25.49 7.13
C CYS A 323 -1.24 26.50 6.14
N GLY A 324 0.00 26.98 6.36
CA GLY A 324 0.65 27.89 5.41
C GLY A 324 1.87 28.70 5.88
N GLY A 325 2.38 28.49 7.08
CA GLY A 325 3.61 29.12 7.60
C GLY A 325 4.90 28.39 7.21
N ASN A 326 4.79 27.17 6.67
CA ASN A 326 5.89 26.48 5.99
C ASN A 326 5.65 26.50 4.48
N ASN A 327 6.71 26.46 3.67
CA ASN A 327 6.58 26.38 2.22
C ASN A 327 5.77 25.15 1.82
N PHE A 328 4.89 25.29 0.82
CA PHE A 328 4.12 24.15 0.32
C PHE A 328 5.03 23.09 -0.31
N LEU A 329 6.07 23.52 -1.02
CA LEU A 329 7.05 22.65 -1.67
C LEU A 329 8.44 22.92 -1.11
N GLU A 330 9.13 21.86 -0.71
CA GLU A 330 10.57 21.85 -0.48
C GLU A 330 11.20 20.80 -1.41
N ILE A 331 12.43 21.06 -1.88
CA ILE A 331 13.15 20.12 -2.73
C ILE A 331 14.44 19.76 -2.03
N LEU A 332 14.56 18.50 -1.61
CA LEU A 332 15.78 17.97 -1.03
C LEU A 332 16.59 17.26 -2.12
N ASP A 333 17.81 17.72 -2.36
CA ASP A 333 18.79 16.95 -3.12
C ASP A 333 19.34 15.85 -2.20
N ILE A 334 18.98 14.58 -2.47
CA ILE A 334 19.31 13.46 -1.58
C ILE A 334 20.79 13.05 -1.63
N SER A 335 21.57 13.54 -2.59
CA SER A 335 23.01 13.28 -2.67
C SER A 335 23.83 14.30 -1.89
N SER A 336 23.50 15.60 -2.00
CA SER A 336 24.17 16.64 -1.20
C SER A 336 23.54 16.82 0.19
N LEU A 337 22.31 16.33 0.36
CA LEU A 337 21.46 16.54 1.53
C LEU A 337 21.16 18.02 1.75
N ASP A 338 20.98 18.81 0.70
CA ASP A 338 20.63 20.23 0.82
C ASP A 338 19.24 20.49 0.27
N ILE A 339 18.52 21.43 0.92
CA ILE A 339 17.33 21.99 0.32
C ILE A 339 17.78 22.91 -0.82
N VAL A 340 17.32 22.60 -2.02
CA VAL A 340 17.62 23.34 -3.26
C VAL A 340 16.35 24.02 -3.76
N SER A 341 16.51 25.08 -4.55
CA SER A 341 15.38 25.84 -5.08
C SER A 341 14.97 25.44 -6.50
N ILE A 342 15.84 24.78 -7.27
CA ILE A 342 15.64 24.56 -8.71
C ILE A 342 15.28 23.10 -8.99
N PHE A 343 14.27 22.90 -9.84
CA PHE A 343 13.88 21.62 -10.42
C PHE A 343 13.77 21.73 -11.95
N PRO A 344 14.10 20.68 -12.73
CA PRO A 344 14.72 19.42 -12.30
C PRO A 344 16.25 19.50 -12.21
N ASN A 345 16.86 18.52 -11.57
CA ASN A 345 18.30 18.26 -11.58
C ASN A 345 18.56 16.88 -12.18
N SER A 346 19.23 16.85 -13.33
CA SER A 346 19.54 15.64 -14.09
C SER A 346 20.89 15.02 -13.74
N ASN A 347 21.62 15.55 -12.76
CA ASN A 347 22.87 14.94 -12.32
C ASN A 347 22.59 13.57 -11.70
N PRO A 348 23.49 12.59 -11.88
CA PRO A 348 23.29 11.26 -11.32
C PRO A 348 23.25 11.30 -9.80
N PHE A 349 22.59 10.29 -9.23
CA PHE A 349 22.64 10.04 -7.80
C PHE A 349 24.05 9.64 -7.38
N THR A 350 24.51 10.20 -6.26
CA THR A 350 25.65 9.70 -5.50
C THR A 350 25.26 9.49 -4.04
N PRO A 351 25.57 8.33 -3.43
CA PRO A 351 25.31 8.12 -2.01
C PRO A 351 26.01 9.17 -1.14
N PRO A 352 25.32 9.79 -0.17
CA PRO A 352 25.92 10.76 0.72
C PRO A 352 27.15 10.20 1.45
N PRO A 353 28.17 11.02 1.74
CA PRO A 353 29.38 10.58 2.40
C PRO A 353 29.17 9.78 3.69
N LEU A 354 28.13 10.13 4.46
CA LEU A 354 27.83 9.55 5.75
C LEU A 354 27.34 8.09 5.70
N VAL A 355 26.79 7.62 4.56
CA VAL A 355 26.28 6.26 4.40
C VAL A 355 27.24 5.34 3.64
N ARG A 356 28.28 5.88 3.00
CA ARG A 356 29.19 5.10 2.14
C ARG A 356 29.91 3.96 2.85
N THR A 357 30.22 4.11 4.14
CA THR A 357 30.87 3.02 4.90
C THR A 357 29.94 1.82 5.08
N ALA A 358 28.65 2.06 5.31
CA ALA A 358 27.65 0.99 5.37
C ALA A 358 27.42 0.34 4.01
N SER A 359 27.50 1.11 2.91
CA SER A 359 27.32 0.59 1.55
C SER A 359 28.36 -0.44 1.11
N ASN A 360 29.46 -0.60 1.86
CA ASN A 360 30.47 -1.63 1.62
C ASN A 360 30.17 -2.96 2.32
N SER A 361 29.13 -3.02 3.16
CA SER A 361 28.71 -4.24 3.85
C SER A 361 27.47 -4.83 3.20
N SER A 362 27.47 -6.14 3.01
CA SER A 362 26.34 -6.88 2.45
C SER A 362 25.40 -7.48 3.51
N ASN A 363 25.70 -7.27 4.80
CA ASN A 363 24.94 -7.86 5.91
C ASN A 363 24.61 -6.84 7.00
N PRO A 364 23.51 -7.05 7.76
CA PRO A 364 23.24 -6.30 8.97
C PRO A 364 24.35 -6.48 10.01
N LEU A 365 24.61 -5.43 10.80
CA LEU A 365 25.73 -5.40 11.76
C LEU A 365 25.69 -6.54 12.79
N ASP A 366 24.50 -6.89 13.28
CA ASP A 366 24.28 -7.96 14.26
C ASP A 366 23.67 -9.23 13.63
N GLY A 367 23.70 -9.32 12.30
CA GLY A 367 23.08 -10.40 11.54
C GLY A 367 21.57 -10.24 11.32
N TRP A 368 21.02 -11.26 10.68
CA TRP A 368 19.62 -11.29 10.25
C TRP A 368 18.72 -11.71 11.41
N THR A 369 17.67 -10.91 11.68
CA THR A 369 16.67 -11.26 12.70
C THR A 369 15.88 -12.49 12.27
N ASP A 370 15.42 -12.50 11.01
CA ASP A 370 14.91 -13.68 10.33
C ASP A 370 15.97 -14.18 9.35
N PRO A 371 16.62 -15.34 9.58
CA PRO A 371 17.71 -15.83 8.73
C PRO A 371 17.33 -16.06 7.26
N GLU A 372 16.06 -16.40 7.00
CA GLU A 372 15.53 -16.59 5.65
C GLU A 372 15.56 -15.30 4.81
N LEU A 373 15.58 -14.13 5.47
CA LEU A 373 15.66 -12.83 4.81
C LEU A 373 17.00 -12.64 4.11
N GLN A 374 18.08 -13.28 4.58
CA GLN A 374 19.40 -13.20 3.95
C GLN A 374 19.36 -13.62 2.48
N GLY A 375 18.74 -14.77 2.20
CA GLY A 375 18.70 -15.34 0.85
C GLY A 375 17.96 -14.45 -0.15
N LEU A 376 17.07 -13.56 0.31
CA LEU A 376 16.37 -12.62 -0.55
C LEU A 376 17.31 -11.54 -1.11
N TYR A 377 18.26 -11.07 -0.32
CA TYR A 377 19.20 -10.02 -0.73
C TYR A 377 20.36 -10.53 -1.59
N GLU A 378 20.55 -11.85 -1.65
CA GLU A 378 21.49 -12.49 -2.59
C GLU A 378 20.92 -12.58 -4.02
N VAL A 379 19.58 -12.47 -4.15
CA VAL A 379 18.89 -12.55 -5.44
C VAL A 379 18.79 -11.17 -6.09
N GLN A 380 19.28 -11.06 -7.31
CA GLN A 380 19.15 -9.85 -8.13
C GLN A 380 17.70 -9.63 -8.55
N TYR A 381 17.22 -8.41 -8.35
CA TYR A 381 15.89 -8.00 -8.78
C TYR A 381 15.78 -7.96 -10.30
N GLN A 382 14.64 -8.46 -10.78
CA GLN A 382 14.22 -8.35 -12.17
C GLN A 382 12.81 -7.79 -12.18
N THR A 383 12.51 -6.82 -13.04
CA THR A 383 11.15 -6.29 -13.21
C THR A 383 10.18 -7.31 -13.80
N PHE A 384 8.88 -7.12 -13.60
CA PHE A 384 7.86 -7.98 -14.23
C PHE A 384 8.02 -8.09 -15.75
N ALA A 385 8.39 -6.99 -16.41
CA ALA A 385 8.64 -6.97 -17.86
C ALA A 385 9.84 -7.85 -18.25
N GLN A 386 10.94 -7.82 -17.49
CA GLN A 386 12.11 -8.69 -17.71
C GLN A 386 11.78 -10.15 -17.48
N ARG A 387 11.13 -10.49 -16.36
CA ARG A 387 10.72 -11.87 -16.04
C ARG A 387 9.83 -12.47 -17.12
N ASN A 388 8.91 -11.68 -17.69
CA ASN A 388 8.06 -12.12 -18.79
C ASN A 388 8.76 -12.24 -20.15
N ARG A 389 9.87 -11.53 -20.37
CA ARG A 389 10.70 -11.72 -21.56
C ARG A 389 11.50 -13.01 -21.45
N GLU A 390 12.13 -13.26 -20.30
CA GLU A 390 12.88 -14.51 -20.05
C GLU A 390 11.98 -15.75 -20.13
N SER A 391 10.77 -15.70 -19.56
CA SER A 391 9.82 -16.81 -19.66
C SER A 391 9.35 -17.10 -21.09
N LYS A 392 9.33 -16.08 -21.96
CA LYS A 392 9.02 -16.21 -23.39
C LYS A 392 10.24 -16.54 -24.25
N SER A 393 11.46 -16.28 -23.78
CA SER A 393 12.67 -16.32 -24.62
C SER A 393 13.36 -17.69 -24.66
N GLU A 394 13.11 -18.64 -23.75
CA GLU A 394 13.62 -20.03 -23.94
C GLU A 394 13.02 -21.05 -22.95
N LYS A 395 11.88 -21.65 -23.33
CA LYS A 395 11.56 -23.06 -23.02
C LYS A 395 10.83 -23.71 -24.20
N GLY A 396 11.61 -24.03 -25.22
CA GLY A 396 11.27 -25.05 -26.21
C GLY A 396 12.49 -25.34 -27.10
N PRO A 397 12.91 -26.60 -27.34
CA PRO A 397 12.64 -27.88 -26.69
C PRO A 397 13.94 -28.50 -26.13
N ILE A 398 14.39 -28.09 -24.94
CA ILE A 398 15.53 -28.72 -24.24
C ILE A 398 15.16 -29.01 -22.78
N ILE A 399 13.95 -29.54 -22.58
CA ILE A 399 13.63 -30.44 -21.46
C ILE A 399 12.78 -31.58 -22.06
N GLY A 400 13.38 -32.28 -23.04
CA GLY A 400 12.89 -33.51 -23.64
C GLY A 400 13.83 -34.70 -23.40
N GLY A 401 14.81 -34.56 -22.48
CA GLY A 401 15.91 -35.52 -22.32
C GLY A 401 15.80 -36.51 -21.15
N VAL A 402 14.86 -36.33 -20.21
CA VAL A 402 14.75 -37.25 -19.04
C VAL A 402 13.32 -37.76 -18.81
N VAL A 403 12.29 -37.03 -19.24
CA VAL A 403 10.88 -37.48 -19.11
C VAL A 403 10.43 -38.37 -20.28
N GLY A 404 11.07 -38.26 -21.45
CA GLY A 404 10.82 -39.15 -22.59
C GLY A 404 11.35 -40.59 -22.42
N GLY A 405 12.41 -40.76 -21.62
CA GLY A 405 13.00 -42.08 -21.33
C GLY A 405 12.14 -42.92 -20.38
N VAL A 406 11.53 -42.29 -19.38
CA VAL A 406 10.69 -43.01 -18.40
C VAL A 406 9.34 -43.41 -19.01
N ALA A 407 8.73 -42.54 -19.83
CA ALA A 407 7.50 -42.88 -20.54
C ALA A 407 7.72 -43.98 -21.60
N GLY A 408 8.84 -43.95 -22.33
CA GLY A 408 9.19 -44.97 -23.33
C GLY A 408 9.42 -46.36 -22.73
N VAL A 409 10.10 -46.44 -21.58
CA VAL A 409 10.36 -47.71 -20.88
C VAL A 409 9.08 -48.29 -20.26
N ILE A 410 8.17 -47.44 -19.76
CA ILE A 410 6.87 -47.88 -19.25
C ILE A 410 5.98 -48.42 -20.38
N ILE A 411 5.95 -47.75 -21.54
CA ILE A 411 5.15 -48.20 -22.69
C ILE A 411 5.68 -49.53 -23.25
N LEU A 412 7.01 -49.68 -23.38
CA LEU A 412 7.61 -50.95 -23.82
C LEU A 412 7.40 -52.08 -22.80
N GLY A 413 7.44 -51.78 -21.49
CA GLY A 413 7.12 -52.72 -20.43
C GLY A 413 5.65 -53.20 -20.48
N ILE A 414 4.71 -52.29 -20.71
CA ILE A 414 3.28 -52.61 -20.83
C ILE A 414 3.02 -53.47 -22.07
N ILE A 415 3.67 -53.18 -23.20
CA ILE A 415 3.55 -53.98 -24.43
C ILE A 415 4.11 -55.39 -24.22
N ALA A 416 5.26 -55.54 -23.55
CA ALA A 416 5.84 -56.85 -23.25
C ALA A 416 4.93 -57.69 -22.33
N VAL A 417 4.38 -57.09 -21.27
CA VAL A 417 3.42 -57.75 -20.37
C VAL A 417 2.14 -58.15 -21.10
N PHE A 418 1.62 -57.32 -22.01
CA PHE A 418 0.43 -57.63 -22.79
C PHE A 418 0.63 -58.86 -23.70
N PHE A 419 1.80 -59.00 -24.34
CA PHE A 419 2.10 -60.17 -25.17
C PHE A 419 2.32 -61.46 -24.36
N ILE A 420 2.91 -61.36 -23.17
CA ILE A 420 3.05 -62.49 -22.24
C ILE A 420 1.68 -62.91 -21.68
N MET A 421 0.81 -61.98 -21.29
CA MET A 421 -0.54 -62.32 -20.85
C MET A 421 -1.40 -62.93 -21.98
N ARG A 422 -1.16 -62.53 -23.23
CA ARG A 422 -1.84 -63.11 -24.40
C ARG A 422 -1.39 -64.55 -24.70
N SER A 423 -0.13 -64.91 -24.41
CA SER A 423 0.36 -66.28 -24.59
C SER A 423 -0.16 -67.25 -23.49
N HIS A 424 -0.45 -66.73 -22.29
CA HIS A 424 -0.97 -67.53 -21.17
C HIS A 424 -2.51 -67.66 -21.11
N ARG A 425 -3.26 -66.84 -21.86
CA ARG A 425 -4.73 -66.95 -21.97
C ARG A 425 -5.25 -68.17 -22.73
N LYS A 426 -4.38 -69.08 -23.20
CA LYS A 426 -4.79 -70.38 -23.77
C LYS A 426 -4.80 -71.54 -22.76
N LYS A 427 -4.50 -71.31 -21.47
CA LYS A 427 -4.48 -72.39 -20.45
C LYS A 427 -5.41 -72.22 -19.25
N SER A 428 -6.11 -71.09 -19.07
CA SER A 428 -6.91 -70.80 -17.85
C SER A 428 -8.42 -70.66 -18.10
N THR A 429 -8.97 -71.43 -19.05
CA THR A 429 -10.44 -71.47 -19.32
C THR A 429 -11.09 -72.78 -18.88
N ARG A 430 -10.30 -73.78 -18.45
CA ARG A 430 -10.79 -75.06 -17.92
C ARG A 430 -11.11 -74.98 -16.42
N ASP A 431 -10.23 -74.39 -15.62
CA ASP A 431 -10.34 -74.42 -14.14
C ASP A 431 -11.46 -73.52 -13.60
N VAL A 432 -11.83 -72.46 -14.32
CA VAL A 432 -12.91 -71.53 -13.91
C VAL A 432 -14.31 -72.13 -14.11
N LYS A 433 -14.47 -73.06 -15.07
CA LYS A 433 -15.79 -73.71 -15.30
C LYS A 433 -16.12 -74.75 -14.25
N GLU A 434 -15.12 -75.35 -13.61
CA GLU A 434 -15.29 -76.38 -12.58
C GLU A 434 -15.66 -75.74 -11.23
N ALA A 435 -15.01 -74.64 -10.85
CA ALA A 435 -15.32 -73.89 -9.62
C ALA A 435 -16.73 -73.25 -9.61
N VAL A 436 -17.22 -72.79 -10.76
CA VAL A 436 -18.57 -72.17 -10.87
C VAL A 436 -19.70 -73.22 -10.78
N ALA A 437 -19.43 -74.48 -11.14
CA ALA A 437 -20.40 -75.56 -11.03
C ALA A 437 -20.59 -76.07 -9.59
N GLU A 438 -19.62 -75.82 -8.70
CA GLU A 438 -19.66 -76.24 -7.30
C GLU A 438 -20.38 -75.21 -6.41
N VAL A 439 -20.20 -73.91 -6.66
CA VAL A 439 -20.89 -72.83 -5.92
C VAL A 439 -22.40 -72.84 -6.15
N LYS A 440 -22.88 -73.20 -7.35
CA LYS A 440 -24.32 -73.29 -7.65
C LYS A 440 -25.03 -74.44 -6.91
N ARG A 441 -24.30 -75.45 -6.42
CA ARG A 441 -24.89 -76.59 -5.71
C ARG A 441 -25.16 -76.30 -4.23
N ASN A 442 -24.44 -75.35 -3.64
CA ASN A 442 -24.48 -75.10 -2.19
C ASN A 442 -25.39 -73.94 -1.75
N SER A 443 -26.00 -73.19 -2.68
CA SER A 443 -26.86 -72.04 -2.35
C SER A 443 -28.37 -72.37 -2.23
N ALA A 444 -28.75 -73.64 -2.30
CA ALA A 444 -30.14 -74.08 -2.16
C ALA A 444 -30.45 -74.64 -0.75
N ALA A 445 -30.22 -73.86 0.31
CA ALA A 445 -30.76 -74.14 1.64
C ALA A 445 -30.81 -72.90 2.56
N GLN A 446 -32.01 -72.29 2.65
CA GLN A 446 -32.65 -71.79 3.89
C GLN A 446 -32.18 -70.46 4.56
N PRO A 447 -33.02 -69.81 5.43
CA PRO A 447 -33.63 -68.51 5.12
C PRO A 447 -33.38 -67.37 6.14
N PHE A 448 -33.83 -66.17 5.75
CA PHE A 448 -33.76 -64.86 6.43
C PHE A 448 -34.59 -64.74 7.73
N LEU A 449 -34.03 -64.09 8.75
CA LEU A 449 -34.73 -63.41 9.85
C LEU A 449 -34.06 -62.05 10.13
N GLY A 450 -34.84 -60.98 10.19
CA GLY A 450 -34.38 -59.62 10.53
C GLY A 450 -34.59 -59.25 12.00
N HIS A 451 -34.12 -58.07 12.43
CA HIS A 451 -34.66 -57.20 13.52
C HIS A 451 -33.93 -55.80 13.55
N PRO A 452 -34.50 -54.73 14.17
CA PRO A 452 -34.12 -53.31 13.94
C PRO A 452 -33.71 -52.44 15.17
N SER A 453 -33.44 -51.13 14.93
CA SER A 453 -33.36 -49.92 15.82
C SER A 453 -32.06 -49.69 16.65
N SER A 454 -31.59 -48.49 17.07
CA SER A 454 -32.23 -47.20 17.47
C SER A 454 -31.29 -45.96 17.42
N ALA A 455 -31.86 -44.76 17.63
CA ALA A 455 -31.28 -43.39 17.56
C ALA A 455 -30.44 -42.93 18.78
N PHE A 456 -29.71 -41.79 18.65
CA PHE A 456 -28.94 -41.12 19.73
C PHE A 456 -29.14 -39.59 19.77
N THR A 457 -29.08 -39.05 20.99
CA THR A 457 -29.47 -37.71 21.47
C THR A 457 -28.29 -36.74 21.65
N SER A 458 -28.62 -35.44 21.72
CA SER A 458 -27.75 -34.27 21.98
C SER A 458 -27.35 -34.11 23.47
N GLY A 459 -26.19 -33.50 23.73
CA GLY A 459 -25.70 -33.13 25.07
C GLY A 459 -25.17 -31.68 25.14
N GLU A 460 -25.24 -31.11 26.34
CA GLU A 460 -25.11 -29.68 26.70
C GLU A 460 -24.08 -29.48 27.84
N TYR A 461 -23.59 -28.23 28.01
CA TYR A 461 -22.86 -27.58 29.15
C TYR A 461 -21.32 -27.73 29.32
N PRO A 462 -20.60 -26.86 30.09
CA PRO A 462 -20.91 -25.54 30.70
C PRO A 462 -19.80 -24.42 30.64
N ASN A 463 -20.17 -23.22 31.13
CA ASN A 463 -19.35 -22.02 31.44
C ASN A 463 -18.45 -22.13 32.69
N ALA A 464 -17.34 -21.37 32.72
CA ALA A 464 -16.76 -20.74 33.93
C ALA A 464 -15.75 -19.61 33.59
N TYR A 465 -15.86 -18.45 34.25
CA TYR A 465 -14.90 -17.33 34.29
C TYR A 465 -14.05 -17.39 35.58
N PRO A 466 -12.94 -16.61 35.67
CA PRO A 466 -12.89 -15.56 36.68
C PRO A 466 -12.26 -14.21 36.24
N HIS A 467 -12.63 -13.15 36.96
CA HIS A 467 -12.34 -11.71 36.78
C HIS A 467 -11.03 -11.21 37.43
N GLY A 468 -10.53 -10.06 36.95
CA GLY A 468 -10.10 -8.94 37.83
C GLY A 468 -9.03 -7.98 37.31
N HIS A 469 -9.36 -6.71 36.98
CA HIS A 469 -8.49 -5.51 37.03
C HIS A 469 -9.31 -4.19 37.12
N PRO A 470 -8.77 -3.09 37.71
CA PRO A 470 -9.54 -1.96 38.29
C PRO A 470 -9.86 -0.79 37.33
N PRO A 471 -10.74 0.17 37.73
CA PRO A 471 -11.42 1.08 36.79
C PRO A 471 -10.71 2.42 36.52
N ASN A 472 -10.84 2.88 35.27
CA ASN A 472 -10.47 4.22 34.80
C ASN A 472 -11.48 5.29 35.23
N GLN A 473 -10.95 6.49 35.54
CA GLN A 473 -11.72 7.69 35.84
C GLN A 473 -12.46 8.20 34.60
N SER A 474 -13.77 8.44 34.78
CA SER A 474 -14.67 9.06 33.83
C SER A 474 -14.52 10.59 33.87
N TYR A 475 -14.32 11.22 32.71
CA TYR A 475 -14.48 12.67 32.54
C TYR A 475 -15.89 12.91 31.98
N LYS A 476 -16.68 13.73 32.68
CA LYS A 476 -18.03 14.13 32.30
C LYS A 476 -17.98 15.18 31.18
N ASP A 477 -18.71 14.95 30.10
CA ASP A 477 -19.15 15.99 29.17
C ASP A 477 -20.49 16.56 29.69
N ASP A 478 -20.46 17.81 30.15
CA ASP A 478 -21.64 18.65 30.32
C ASP A 478 -21.53 19.83 29.33
N TYR A 479 -22.69 20.33 28.89
CA TYR A 479 -22.99 21.43 27.96
C TYR A 479 -23.30 21.06 26.50
N ILE A 480 -24.53 20.60 26.28
CA ILE A 480 -25.28 20.80 25.02
C ILE A 480 -26.00 22.15 25.12
N VAL A 481 -25.68 23.07 24.21
CA VAL A 481 -26.54 24.22 23.90
C VAL A 481 -27.01 24.04 22.46
N GLU A 482 -28.30 23.76 22.28
CA GLU A 482 -28.94 23.75 20.96
C GLU A 482 -28.93 25.17 20.37
N ALA A 483 -28.43 25.29 19.14
CA ALA A 483 -28.58 26.51 18.34
C ALA A 483 -29.85 26.42 17.47
N PRO A 484 -30.61 27.53 17.28
CA PRO A 484 -31.85 27.50 16.53
C PRO A 484 -31.62 27.38 15.01
N ALA A 485 -32.60 26.80 14.32
CA ALA A 485 -32.58 26.58 12.87
C ALA A 485 -32.57 27.91 12.08
N ASN A 486 -31.70 28.01 11.07
CA ASN A 486 -31.66 29.15 10.15
C ASN A 486 -32.77 29.05 9.07
N PRO A 487 -33.32 30.19 8.62
CA PRO A 487 -34.36 30.24 7.60
C PRO A 487 -33.82 29.92 6.19
N ALA A 488 -34.71 29.44 5.32
CA ALA A 488 -34.37 28.99 3.96
C ALA A 488 -33.84 30.11 3.05
N PRO A 489 -32.94 29.80 2.07
CA PRO A 489 -32.34 30.82 1.20
C PRO A 489 -33.31 31.33 0.14
N VAL A 490 -33.22 32.63 -0.15
CA VAL A 490 -33.88 33.29 -1.28
C VAL A 490 -33.10 33.01 -2.57
N GLU A 491 -33.81 32.66 -3.64
CA GLU A 491 -33.25 32.40 -4.99
C GLU A 491 -32.58 33.66 -5.58
N LEU A 492 -31.36 33.49 -6.12
CA LEU A 492 -30.67 34.50 -6.93
C LEU A 492 -30.96 34.28 -8.43
N PRO A 493 -31.01 35.35 -9.24
CA PRO A 493 -31.38 35.28 -10.65
C PRO A 493 -30.27 34.65 -11.53
N PRO A 494 -30.62 34.07 -12.69
CA PRO A 494 -29.68 33.33 -13.53
C PRO A 494 -28.62 34.21 -14.20
N SER A 495 -27.40 33.70 -14.28
CA SER A 495 -26.23 34.35 -14.88
C SER A 495 -26.17 34.20 -16.40
N THR A 496 -25.78 35.29 -17.07
CA THR A 496 -25.51 35.35 -18.52
C THR A 496 -24.18 34.66 -18.88
N PRO A 497 -24.05 33.99 -20.03
CA PRO A 497 -22.80 33.31 -20.40
C PRO A 497 -21.74 34.31 -20.88
N ALA A 498 -20.51 34.19 -20.38
CA ALA A 498 -19.36 34.95 -20.89
C ALA A 498 -18.73 34.24 -22.11
N MET A 499 -18.74 34.90 -23.27
CA MET A 499 -17.95 34.50 -24.44
C MET A 499 -16.47 34.90 -24.27
N ARG A 500 -15.55 34.02 -24.70
CA ARG A 500 -14.09 34.25 -24.70
C ARG A 500 -13.65 34.96 -25.99
N PRO A 501 -12.63 35.85 -25.97
CA PRO A 501 -12.20 36.57 -27.16
C PRO A 501 -11.48 35.67 -28.18
N THR A 502 -11.75 35.97 -29.46
CA THR A 502 -11.25 35.31 -30.67
C THR A 502 -9.74 35.50 -30.87
N GLU A 503 -9.10 34.48 -31.44
CA GLU A 503 -7.70 34.47 -31.92
C GLU A 503 -7.40 35.65 -32.87
N LEU A 504 -6.19 36.21 -32.76
CA LEU A 504 -5.61 37.11 -33.75
C LEU A 504 -4.96 36.29 -34.89
N PRO A 505 -5.13 36.66 -36.17
CA PRO A 505 -4.71 35.83 -37.28
C PRO A 505 -3.23 35.98 -37.65
N SER A 506 -2.65 34.80 -37.97
CA SER A 506 -1.38 34.45 -38.65
C SER A 506 -0.10 35.19 -38.28
#